data_AF-A0A268EKP4-F1
#
_entry.id   AF-A0A268EKP4-F1
#
_cell.length_a   1.000
_cell.length_b   1.000
_cell.length_c   1.000
_cell.angle_alpha   90.00
_cell.angle_beta   90.00
_cell.angle_gamma   90.00
#
_symmetry.space_group_name_H-M   'P 1'
#
loop_
_entity.id
_entity.type
_entity.pdbx_description
1 polymer ?
#
loop_
_entity_poly.entity_id
_entity_poly.type
_entity_poly.pdbx_seq_one_letter_code
_entity_poly.pdbx_strand_id
1 'polypeptide(L)'
;MEQSASDIENMEDNVRLIIRYQKIFLRQLEGAYRSKKLDDVTYQKLRAVNCTAQTKQEIYDHFDRLFNELVEYYQERLRERIYKGAKMLDAMGKNHPKYQLYMALYDELCEELKHSEEGRGKVGYFS
;
A
#
# COMPACT_ATOMS: atom_id res chain seq x y z
N MET A 1 -27.83 31.32 17.49
CA MET A 1 -27.37 31.25 16.08
C MET A 1 -25.87 30.94 15.99
N GLU A 2 -25.27 30.23 16.96
CA GLU A 2 -23.83 29.90 16.94
C GLU A 2 -23.53 28.51 16.37
N GLN A 3 -24.50 27.59 16.35
CA GLN A 3 -24.31 26.23 15.84
C GLN A 3 -23.99 26.17 14.32
N SER A 4 -24.47 27.13 13.52
CA SER A 4 -24.24 27.09 12.07
C SER A 4 -22.82 27.48 11.66
N ALA A 5 -22.11 28.26 12.47
CA ALA A 5 -20.76 28.72 12.12
C ALA A 5 -19.70 27.62 12.42
N SER A 6 -19.84 26.91 13.54
CA SER A 6 -18.93 25.79 13.86
C SER A 6 -19.08 24.63 12.88
N ASP A 7 -20.30 24.37 12.41
CA ASP A 7 -20.56 23.28 11.46
C ASP A 7 -19.97 23.57 10.07
N ILE A 8 -20.01 24.85 9.65
CA ILE A 8 -19.37 25.30 8.40
C ILE A 8 -17.84 25.19 8.51
N GLU A 9 -17.25 25.65 9.62
CA GLU A 9 -15.80 25.57 9.85
C GLU A 9 -15.30 24.12 9.88
N ASN A 10 -16.03 23.23 10.57
CA ASN A 10 -15.73 21.79 10.60
C ASN A 10 -15.82 21.15 9.22
N MET A 11 -16.78 21.55 8.40
CA MET A 11 -16.94 21.05 7.03
C MET A 11 -15.78 21.50 6.14
N GLU A 12 -15.35 22.76 6.22
CA GLU A 12 -14.20 23.26 5.46
C GLU A 12 -12.90 22.55 5.86
N ASP A 13 -12.69 22.32 7.15
CA ASP A 13 -11.56 21.56 7.67
C ASP A 13 -11.52 20.13 7.14
N ASN A 14 -12.67 19.46 7.10
CA ASN A 14 -12.79 18.10 6.59
C ASN A 14 -12.51 18.03 5.09
N VAL A 15 -13.01 18.99 4.30
CA VAL A 15 -12.69 19.08 2.87
C VAL A 15 -11.18 19.26 2.65
N ARG A 16 -10.53 20.14 3.43
CA ARG A 16 -9.07 20.33 3.36
C ARG A 16 -8.31 19.06 3.73
N LEU A 17 -8.77 18.35 4.76
CA LEU A 17 -8.18 17.08 5.20
C LEU A 17 -8.26 16.02 4.09
N ILE A 18 -9.43 15.86 3.47
CA ILE A 18 -9.66 14.96 2.34
C ILE A 18 -8.71 15.28 1.19
N ILE A 19 -8.64 16.55 0.76
CA ILE A 19 -7.76 16.96 -0.35
C ILE A 19 -6.30 16.62 -0.04
N ARG A 20 -5.85 16.85 1.20
CA ARG A 20 -4.47 16.57 1.61
C ARG A 20 -4.15 15.09 1.53
N TYR A 21 -4.98 14.23 2.10
CA TYR A 21 -4.77 12.79 2.05
C TYR A 21 -4.90 12.22 0.65
N GLN A 22 -5.90 12.66 -0.12
CA GLN A 22 -6.08 12.27 -1.52
C GLN A 22 -4.83 12.59 -2.34
N LYS A 23 -4.25 13.78 -2.16
CA LYS A 23 -3.02 14.19 -2.86
C LYS A 23 -1.83 13.30 -2.50
N ILE A 24 -1.68 12.92 -1.22
CA ILE A 24 -0.60 12.04 -0.78
C ILE A 24 -0.80 10.64 -1.37
N PHE A 25 -2.03 10.09 -1.26
CA PHE A 25 -2.37 8.78 -1.79
C PHE A 25 -2.14 8.69 -3.31
N LEU A 26 -2.67 9.65 -4.08
CA LEU A 26 -2.49 9.70 -5.53
C LEU A 26 -1.01 9.79 -5.94
N ARG A 27 -0.18 10.54 -5.19
CA ARG A 27 1.26 10.60 -5.47
C ARG A 27 1.92 9.22 -5.30
N GLN A 28 1.58 8.48 -4.25
CA GLN A 28 2.11 7.13 -4.03
C GLN A 28 1.62 6.17 -5.13
N LEU A 29 0.33 6.26 -5.46
CA LEU A 29 -0.31 5.45 -6.50
C LEU A 29 0.31 5.69 -7.88
N GLU A 30 0.52 6.95 -8.27
CA GLU A 30 1.18 7.32 -9.52
C GLU A 30 2.65 6.88 -9.57
N GLY A 31 3.39 7.06 -8.46
CA GLY A 31 4.78 6.60 -8.36
C GLY A 31 4.90 5.09 -8.57
N ALA A 32 4.00 4.33 -7.95
CA ALA A 32 3.93 2.89 -8.11
C ALA A 32 3.59 2.44 -9.52
N TYR A 33 2.60 3.09 -10.15
CA TYR A 33 2.23 2.81 -11.53
C TYR A 33 3.39 3.09 -12.49
N ARG A 34 4.05 4.24 -12.37
CA ARG A 34 5.21 4.60 -13.20
C ARG A 34 6.39 3.64 -13.02
N SER A 35 6.60 3.15 -11.80
CA SER A 35 7.63 2.15 -11.50
C SER A 35 7.25 0.71 -11.91
N LYS A 36 6.08 0.52 -12.55
CA LYS A 36 5.52 -0.78 -12.95
C LYS A 36 5.32 -1.75 -11.78
N LYS A 37 5.22 -1.22 -10.55
CA LYS A 37 4.88 -2.00 -9.35
C LYS A 37 3.38 -2.22 -9.22
N LEU A 38 2.56 -1.45 -9.94
CA LEU A 38 1.10 -1.51 -9.95
C LEU A 38 0.62 -1.73 -11.39
N ASP A 39 -0.30 -2.66 -11.61
CA ASP A 39 -0.92 -2.86 -12.93
C ASP A 39 -2.00 -1.80 -13.22
N ASP A 40 -2.33 -1.61 -14.50
CA ASP A 40 -3.29 -0.58 -14.93
C ASP A 40 -4.68 -0.80 -14.34
N VAL A 41 -5.16 -2.04 -14.24
CA VAL A 41 -6.49 -2.35 -13.70
C VAL A 41 -6.58 -1.91 -12.24
N THR A 42 -5.59 -2.28 -11.43
CA THR A 42 -5.52 -1.90 -10.02
C THR A 42 -5.33 -0.39 -9.85
N TYR A 43 -4.52 0.23 -10.71
CA TYR A 43 -4.33 1.68 -10.74
C TYR A 43 -5.64 2.43 -10.99
N GLN A 44 -6.40 2.06 -12.03
CA GLN A 44 -7.69 2.70 -12.32
C GLN A 44 -8.69 2.50 -11.18
N LYS A 45 -8.75 1.28 -10.62
CA LYS A 45 -9.65 0.96 -9.49
C LYS A 45 -9.39 1.88 -8.29
N LEU A 46 -8.15 1.96 -7.82
CA LEU A 46 -7.79 2.75 -6.64
C LEU A 46 -7.88 4.25 -6.89
N ARG A 47 -7.55 4.71 -8.10
CA ARG A 47 -7.63 6.13 -8.48
C ARG A 47 -9.07 6.66 -8.53
N ALA A 48 -10.03 5.80 -8.86
CA ALA A 48 -11.44 6.17 -8.95
C ALA A 48 -12.14 6.31 -7.59
N VAL A 49 -11.49 5.89 -6.49
CA VAL A 49 -12.07 5.98 -5.15
C VAL A 49 -12.09 7.44 -4.68
N ASN A 50 -13.27 7.91 -4.29
CA ASN A 50 -13.49 9.23 -3.72
C ASN A 50 -13.91 9.12 -2.25
N CYS A 51 -13.45 10.06 -1.43
CA CYS A 51 -13.83 10.17 -0.03
C CYS A 51 -15.08 11.04 0.12
N THR A 52 -16.17 10.48 0.65
CA THR A 52 -17.41 11.18 0.98
C THR A 52 -17.67 11.26 2.49
N ALA A 53 -16.65 10.96 3.29
CA ALA A 53 -16.71 11.00 4.75
C ALA A 53 -17.04 12.42 5.27
N GLN A 54 -17.83 12.49 6.33
CA GLN A 54 -18.30 13.75 6.89
C GLN A 54 -17.61 14.11 8.21
N THR A 55 -16.96 13.13 8.85
CA THR A 55 -16.22 13.34 10.11
C THR A 55 -14.72 13.09 9.93
N LYS A 56 -13.89 13.70 10.79
CA LYS A 56 -12.43 13.49 10.78
C LYS A 56 -12.07 12.01 10.94
N GLN A 57 -12.77 11.30 11.82
CA GLN A 57 -12.53 9.86 12.04
C GLN A 57 -12.81 9.05 10.77
N GLU A 58 -13.96 9.27 10.14
CA GLU A 58 -14.31 8.57 8.89
C GLU A 58 -13.32 8.88 7.75
N ILE A 59 -12.77 10.10 7.71
CA ILE A 59 -11.72 10.46 6.74
C ILE A 59 -10.46 9.64 7.02
N TYR A 60 -10.02 9.56 8.28
CA TYR A 60 -8.87 8.73 8.64
C TYR A 60 -9.10 7.27 8.29
N ASP A 61 -10.24 6.69 8.66
CA ASP A 61 -10.59 5.29 8.38
C ASP A 61 -10.71 5.01 6.87
N HIS A 62 -11.15 5.99 6.09
CA HIS A 62 -11.20 5.87 4.63
C HIS A 62 -9.80 5.76 4.04
N PHE A 63 -8.89 6.67 4.39
CA PHE A 63 -7.55 6.67 3.83
C PHE A 63 -6.68 5.55 4.40
N ASP A 64 -6.85 5.18 5.67
CA ASP A 64 -6.15 4.03 6.26
C ASP A 64 -6.48 2.75 5.50
N ARG A 65 -7.77 2.51 5.18
CA ARG A 65 -8.17 1.40 4.32
C ARG A 65 -7.52 1.44 2.94
N LEU A 66 -7.51 2.60 2.28
CA LEU A 66 -6.89 2.74 0.95
C LEU A 66 -5.37 2.47 0.97
N PHE A 67 -4.66 2.97 1.99
CA PHE A 67 -3.24 2.67 2.14
C PHE A 67 -3.01 1.19 2.46
N ASN A 68 -3.85 0.58 3.29
CA ASN A 68 -3.78 -0.85 3.58
C ASN A 68 -4.04 -1.72 2.36
N GLU A 69 -5.02 -1.38 1.52
CA GLU A 69 -5.26 -2.07 0.24
C GLU A 69 -4.03 -1.99 -0.68
N LEU A 70 -3.39 -0.83 -0.76
CA LEU A 70 -2.18 -0.65 -1.56
C LEU A 70 -1.00 -1.47 -1.02
N VAL A 71 -0.82 -1.52 0.30
CA VAL A 71 0.22 -2.33 0.96
C VAL A 71 -0.03 -3.81 0.75
N GLU A 72 -1.28 -4.28 0.91
CA GLU A 72 -1.67 -5.68 0.69
C GLU A 72 -1.36 -6.11 -0.74
N TYR A 73 -1.72 -5.28 -1.71
CA TYR A 73 -1.40 -5.54 -3.10
C TYR A 73 0.11 -5.73 -3.32
N TYR A 74 0.98 -4.90 -2.72
CA TYR A 74 2.43 -5.10 -2.84
C TYR A 74 2.91 -6.38 -2.15
N GLN A 75 2.38 -6.68 -0.97
CA GLN A 75 2.74 -7.89 -0.23
C GLN A 75 2.34 -9.15 -1.01
N GLU A 76 1.15 -9.17 -1.63
CA GLU A 76 0.73 -10.27 -2.49
C GLU A 76 1.66 -10.43 -3.70
N ARG A 77 1.98 -9.34 -4.41
CA ARG A 77 2.94 -9.36 -5.53
C ARG A 77 4.32 -9.86 -5.11
N LEU A 78 4.78 -9.48 -3.92
CA LEU A 78 6.05 -9.92 -3.39
C LEU A 78 6.02 -11.42 -3.05
N ARG A 79 4.95 -11.91 -2.41
CA ARG A 79 4.73 -13.34 -2.14
C ARG A 79 4.67 -14.15 -3.44
N GLU A 80 4.02 -13.65 -4.48
CA GLU A 80 4.02 -14.28 -5.82
C GLU A 80 5.43 -14.40 -6.39
N ARG A 81 6.27 -13.36 -6.25
CA ARG A 81 7.68 -13.37 -6.72
C ARG A 81 8.50 -14.39 -5.94
N ILE A 82 8.34 -14.44 -4.61
CA ILE A 82 9.00 -15.42 -3.74
C ILE A 82 8.60 -16.84 -4.17
N TYR A 83 7.30 -17.10 -4.34
CA TYR A 83 6.81 -18.41 -4.76
C TYR A 83 7.36 -18.85 -6.12
N LYS A 84 7.41 -17.93 -7.10
CA LYS A 84 8.02 -18.19 -8.40
C LYS A 84 9.53 -18.43 -8.29
N GLY A 85 10.21 -17.67 -7.43
CA GLY A 85 11.64 -17.84 -7.14
C GLY A 85 11.95 -19.22 -6.54
N ALA A 86 11.16 -19.66 -5.56
CA ALA A 86 11.28 -20.99 -4.96
C ALA A 86 11.13 -22.10 -6.02
N LYS A 87 10.07 -22.04 -6.84
CA LYS A 87 9.87 -23.00 -7.95
C LYS A 87 11.04 -23.05 -8.92
N MET A 88 11.62 -21.89 -9.23
CA MET A 88 12.78 -21.81 -10.14
C MET A 88 14.02 -22.45 -9.52
N LEU A 89 14.28 -22.22 -8.23
CA LEU A 89 15.39 -22.84 -7.51
C LEU A 89 15.24 -24.36 -7.43
N ASP A 90 14.03 -24.85 -7.18
CA ASP A 90 13.73 -26.28 -7.15
C ASP A 90 13.98 -26.94 -8.52
N ALA A 91 13.53 -26.31 -9.60
CA ALA A 91 13.69 -26.82 -10.96
C ALA A 91 15.15 -26.78 -11.47
N MET A 92 15.91 -25.77 -11.04
CA MET A 92 17.29 -25.54 -11.48
C MET A 92 18.29 -26.55 -10.90
N GLY A 93 18.05 -27.01 -9.66
CA GLY A 93 18.93 -27.92 -8.94
C GLY A 93 20.21 -27.24 -8.40
N LYS A 94 20.71 -27.75 -7.27
CA LYS A 94 21.82 -27.13 -6.49
C LYS A 94 23.15 -27.04 -7.24
N ASN A 95 23.34 -27.88 -8.27
CA ASN A 95 24.58 -27.93 -9.05
C ASN A 95 24.61 -26.91 -10.19
N HIS A 96 23.54 -26.15 -10.41
CA HIS A 96 23.52 -25.16 -11.47
C HIS A 96 24.50 -24.02 -11.18
N PRO A 97 25.31 -23.57 -12.17
CA PRO A 97 26.37 -22.58 -11.95
C PRO A 97 25.87 -21.23 -11.43
N LYS A 98 24.58 -20.91 -11.61
CA LYS A 98 23.95 -19.68 -11.10
C LYS A 98 23.10 -19.89 -9.85
N TYR A 99 23.05 -21.09 -9.27
CA TYR A 99 22.16 -21.40 -8.15
C TYR A 99 22.34 -20.44 -6.96
N GLN A 100 23.59 -20.19 -6.57
CA GLN A 100 23.92 -19.27 -5.46
C GLN A 100 23.43 -17.84 -5.72
N LEU A 101 23.52 -17.37 -6.97
CA LEU A 101 23.02 -16.03 -7.35
C LEU A 101 21.49 -15.96 -7.20
N TYR A 102 20.77 -16.96 -7.68
CA TYR A 102 19.30 -16.99 -7.57
C TYR A 102 18.82 -17.19 -6.13
N MET A 103 19.60 -17.92 -5.31
CA MET A 103 19.31 -18.10 -3.88
C MET A 103 19.46 -16.76 -3.14
N ALA A 104 20.53 -16.00 -3.40
CA ALA A 104 20.69 -14.66 -2.82
C ALA A 104 19.53 -13.71 -3.20
N LEU A 105 19.11 -13.72 -4.47
CA LEU A 105 17.94 -12.94 -4.92
C LEU A 105 16.64 -13.39 -4.23
N TYR A 106 16.49 -14.68 -3.96
CA TYR A 106 15.33 -15.20 -3.22
C TYR A 106 15.35 -14.75 -1.76
N ASP A 107 16.52 -14.78 -1.12
CA ASP A 107 16.69 -14.33 0.27
C ASP A 107 16.38 -12.83 0.40
N GLU A 108 16.82 -12.00 -0.55
CA GLU A 108 16.49 -10.57 -0.61
C GLU A 108 14.96 -10.33 -0.65
N LEU A 109 14.22 -11.12 -1.44
CA LEU A 109 12.77 -11.01 -1.51
C LEU A 109 12.11 -11.41 -0.18
N CYS A 110 12.63 -12.43 0.50
CA CYS A 110 12.12 -12.86 1.80
C CYS A 110 12.34 -11.79 2.88
N GLU A 111 13.52 -11.16 2.90
CA GLU A 111 13.80 -10.05 3.82
C GLU A 111 12.94 -8.81 3.51
N GLU A 112 12.72 -8.49 2.22
CA GLU A 112 11.78 -7.42 1.82
C GLU A 112 10.37 -7.68 2.36
N LEU A 113 9.89 -8.94 2.31
CA LEU A 113 8.57 -9.30 2.81
C LEU A 113 8.50 -9.17 4.33
N LYS A 114 9.52 -9.69 5.03
CA LYS A 114 9.61 -9.60 6.49
C LYS A 114 9.58 -8.15 6.97
N HIS A 115 10.37 -7.27 6.35
CA HIS A 115 10.36 -5.84 6.70
C HIS A 115 9.01 -5.17 6.38
N SER A 116 8.36 -5.56 5.29
CA SER A 116 7.02 -5.07 4.95
C SER A 116 5.98 -5.46 6.00
N GLU A 117 6.06 -6.67 6.56
CA GLU A 117 5.14 -7.18 7.57
C GLU A 117 5.43 -6.59 8.98
N GLU A 118 6.71 -6.43 9.35
CA GLU A 118 7.13 -5.79 10.60
C GLU A 118 6.66 -4.33 10.70
N GLY A 119 6.58 -3.62 9.57
CA GLY A 119 6.04 -2.26 9.49
C GLY A 119 4.56 -2.16 9.90
N ARG A 120 3.77 -3.22 9.69
CA ARG A 120 2.35 -3.27 10.11
C ARG A 120 2.19 -3.51 11.61
N GLY A 121 3.11 -4.24 12.24
CA GLY A 121 3.06 -4.56 13.67
C GLY A 121 3.24 -3.38 14.62
N LYS A 122 3.76 -2.24 14.14
CA LYS A 122 4.05 -1.05 14.98
C LYS A 122 2.98 0.03 14.94
N VAL A 123 1.99 -0.06 14.04
CA VAL A 123 0.91 0.96 13.92
C VAL A 123 -0.33 0.59 14.74
N GLY A 124 -0.38 -0.63 15.30
CA GLY A 124 -1.50 -1.13 16.12
C GLY A 124 -1.51 -0.71 17.60
N TYR A 125 -0.70 0.28 18.02
CA TYR A 125 -0.66 0.75 19.42
C TYR A 125 -0.97 2.24 19.53
N PHE A 126 -2.18 2.63 19.11
CA PHE A 126 -2.86 3.79 19.66
C PHE A 126 -4.34 3.41 19.81
N SER A 127 -4.63 2.69 20.89
CA SER A 127 -5.96 2.53 21.48
C SER A 127 -5.87 3.05 22.91
#